data_AF-A0A813G6B1-F1
#
_entry.id   AF-A0A813G6B1-F1
#
_cell.length_a   1.000
_cell.length_b   1.000
_cell.length_c   1.000
_cell.angle_alpha   90.00
_cell.angle_beta   90.00
_cell.angle_gamma   90.00
#
_symmetry.space_group_name_H-M   'P 1'
#
loop_
_entity.id
_entity.type
_entity.pdbx_description
1 polymer ?
#
loop_
_entity_poly.entity_id
_entity_poly.type
_entity_poly.pdbx_seq_one_letter_code
_entity_poly.pdbx_strand_id
1 'polypeptide(L)'
;MINPHNPEFITKAPWYLNQNKPSLKHHQAWNAKQAGTKDWYMRGTKGDVKTKFLKGACENCGATTHTKKDCVERPRLVSARQNGKNLMPDEYISDLKLDWDGKRDRWNGYQPEDYKKVIEEWESVEGERRRVKAAEMEERAKLKERMKAQKKALKKKRKQRRKQLRRQAEGKESGTDTDVDSDTGDSDTDTDTDSDSEASDDEDLGEKMRDFDKSSSTVAAKDDKLRTTTRNLRIREDTAKYLLNLDVNSAYYDPKSRSMRDDPLRHLKDEEKGTSFRGDNFVRQAGDSKALTELMCFAWDAYKHGEKVHDTAQPTQALKMFKVFQKRSEDLKEQQQKELMEKYGCAEHMDAPKELLFAQNDVYVEYARDGRVLKGRERALVKSKYEEDVLVGNHTSSWGTFFDTQSNRWGFACCHQCMKNSYCIAIKRSDAGDSRSVQCYPDAAASVVVVVLPSRIVDEPWQLPGIWFYVLCCFGRL
;
A
#
# COMPACT_ATOMS: atom_id res chain seq x y z
N MET A 1 -1.35 -46.65 6.65
CA MET A 1 -0.12 -47.46 6.65
C MET A 1 0.28 -47.69 8.10
N ILE A 2 0.57 -48.93 8.51
CA ILE A 2 1.10 -49.19 9.86
C ILE A 2 2.59 -48.89 9.82
N ASN A 3 3.10 -48.13 10.80
CA ASN A 3 4.51 -47.83 10.88
C ASN A 3 5.32 -49.14 11.03
N PRO A 4 6.26 -49.47 10.12
CA PRO A 4 7.07 -50.68 10.20
C PRO A 4 7.95 -50.77 11.45
N HIS A 5 8.24 -49.64 12.08
CA HIS A 5 9.01 -49.57 13.32
C HIS A 5 8.16 -49.86 14.57
N ASN A 6 6.84 -50.06 14.42
CA ASN A 6 6.03 -50.54 15.53
C ASN A 6 6.43 -52.00 15.82
N PRO A 7 6.83 -52.32 17.06
CA PRO A 7 7.24 -53.68 17.38
C PRO A 7 6.08 -54.66 17.17
N GLU A 8 6.44 -55.91 16.85
CA GLU A 8 5.51 -56.93 16.39
C GLU A 8 4.39 -57.23 17.39
N PHE A 9 4.68 -57.18 18.69
CA PHE A 9 3.69 -57.39 19.75
C PHE A 9 2.64 -56.28 19.87
N ILE A 10 2.91 -55.09 19.33
CA ILE A 10 1.92 -53.99 19.24
C ILE A 10 1.10 -54.12 17.96
N THR A 11 1.71 -54.57 16.86
CA THR A 11 1.02 -54.62 15.56
C THR A 11 0.14 -55.86 15.40
N LYS A 12 0.53 -57.00 15.98
CA LYS A 12 -0.27 -58.24 15.97
C LYS A 12 -1.45 -58.13 16.91
N ALA A 13 -2.66 -58.13 16.35
CA ALA A 13 -3.88 -58.22 17.14
C ALA A 13 -3.95 -59.61 17.82
N PRO A 14 -4.28 -59.67 19.12
CA PRO A 14 -4.53 -60.92 19.82
C PRO A 14 -5.65 -61.76 19.18
N TRP A 15 -5.55 -63.09 19.31
CA TRP A 15 -6.45 -64.04 18.67
C TRP A 15 -7.94 -63.80 18.96
N TYR A 16 -8.29 -63.35 20.17
CA TYR A 16 -9.67 -63.11 20.59
C TYR A 16 -10.33 -61.88 19.92
N LEU A 17 -9.57 -61.07 19.18
CA LEU A 17 -10.09 -59.92 18.42
C LEU A 17 -10.42 -60.27 16.96
N ASN A 18 -10.18 -61.52 16.51
CA ASN A 18 -10.55 -62.06 15.18
C ASN A 18 -10.25 -61.10 14.00
N GLN A 19 -9.07 -60.46 13.98
CA GLN A 19 -8.67 -59.59 12.89
C GLN A 19 -7.78 -60.33 11.90
N ASN A 20 -8.34 -60.72 10.75
CA ASN A 20 -7.59 -61.40 9.67
C ASN A 20 -6.65 -60.44 8.89
N LYS A 21 -6.61 -59.15 9.24
CA LYS A 21 -5.81 -58.12 8.56
C LYS A 21 -4.98 -57.33 9.58
N PRO A 22 -3.72 -56.94 9.26
CA PRO A 22 -2.90 -56.10 10.13
C PRO A 22 -3.62 -54.78 10.46
N SER A 23 -3.92 -54.53 11.74
CA SER A 23 -4.67 -53.36 12.17
C SER A 23 -4.33 -52.98 13.61
N LEU A 24 -4.24 -51.67 13.89
CA LEU A 24 -4.00 -51.13 15.23
C LEU A 24 -5.31 -50.81 16.00
N LYS A 25 -6.47 -51.26 15.50
CA LYS A 25 -7.78 -50.95 16.11
C LYS A 25 -7.90 -51.48 17.55
N HIS A 26 -7.21 -52.56 17.88
CA HIS A 26 -7.23 -53.14 19.24
C HIS A 26 -6.53 -52.28 20.30
N HIS A 27 -5.69 -51.32 19.89
CA HIS A 27 -5.09 -50.31 20.77
C HIS A 27 -5.93 -49.03 20.90
N GLN A 28 -6.94 -48.85 20.04
CA GLN A 28 -7.86 -47.71 20.19
C GLN A 28 -8.73 -47.93 21.43
N ALA A 29 -8.96 -46.85 22.17
CA ALA A 29 -9.76 -46.90 23.39
C ALA A 29 -11.20 -47.34 23.07
N TRP A 30 -11.51 -48.62 23.34
CA TRP A 30 -12.83 -49.21 23.10
C TRP A 30 -13.92 -48.67 24.04
N ASN A 31 -13.51 -48.28 25.26
CA ASN A 31 -14.34 -47.63 26.27
C ASN A 31 -13.79 -46.24 26.62
N ALA A 32 -13.58 -45.38 25.62
CA ALA A 32 -13.29 -43.99 25.92
C ALA A 32 -14.44 -43.42 26.76
N LYS A 33 -14.16 -43.07 28.02
CA LYS A 33 -15.14 -42.38 28.86
C LYS A 33 -15.51 -41.09 28.14
N GLN A 34 -16.81 -40.85 27.97
CA GLN A 34 -17.26 -39.58 27.43
C GLN A 34 -16.75 -38.46 28.35
N ALA A 35 -16.37 -37.33 27.76
CA ALA A 35 -15.93 -36.18 28.52
C ALA A 35 -16.99 -35.83 29.58
N GLY A 36 -16.55 -35.51 30.80
CA GLY A 36 -17.44 -35.18 31.91
C GLY A 36 -18.52 -34.18 31.50
N THR A 37 -19.76 -34.48 31.88
CA THR A 37 -20.90 -33.60 31.66
C THR A 37 -20.73 -32.33 32.50
N LYS A 38 -21.06 -31.17 31.93
CA LYS A 38 -21.15 -29.90 32.67
C LYS A 38 -22.44 -29.79 33.50
N ASP A 39 -23.31 -30.79 33.40
CA ASP A 39 -24.54 -30.84 34.17
C ASP A 39 -24.25 -30.88 35.67
N TRP A 40 -25.03 -30.12 36.42
CA TRP A 40 -24.93 -30.06 37.87
C TRP A 40 -26.29 -30.37 38.51
N TYR A 41 -26.27 -30.71 39.80
CA TYR A 41 -27.47 -30.96 40.58
C TYR A 41 -28.43 -29.76 40.49
N MET A 42 -29.72 -30.03 40.25
CA MET A 42 -30.77 -29.01 40.21
C MET A 42 -31.03 -28.48 41.62
N ARG A 43 -30.45 -27.32 41.96
CA ARG A 43 -30.60 -26.69 43.27
C ARG A 43 -31.75 -25.69 43.25
N GLY A 44 -32.59 -25.71 44.29
CA GLY A 44 -33.66 -24.73 44.48
C GLY A 44 -34.91 -24.93 43.62
N THR A 45 -34.88 -25.82 42.63
CA THR A 45 -36.07 -26.25 41.90
C THR A 45 -36.91 -27.15 42.80
N LYS A 46 -38.15 -26.74 43.05
CA LYS A 46 -39.12 -27.50 43.84
C LYS A 46 -40.21 -28.03 42.92
N GLY A 47 -40.71 -29.24 43.18
CA GLY A 47 -41.86 -29.80 42.49
C GLY A 47 -43.18 -29.15 42.89
N ASP A 48 -44.29 -29.78 42.50
CA ASP A 48 -45.62 -29.30 42.86
C ASP A 48 -45.93 -29.51 44.34
N VAL A 49 -46.67 -28.57 44.92
CA VAL A 49 -47.12 -28.66 46.31
C VAL A 49 -48.30 -29.62 46.40
N LYS A 50 -48.15 -30.66 47.22
CA LYS A 50 -49.22 -31.63 47.50
C LYS A 50 -50.30 -30.99 48.37
N THR A 51 -51.56 -31.30 48.06
CA THR A 51 -52.72 -30.81 48.82
C THR A 51 -53.06 -31.66 50.05
N LYS A 52 -52.55 -32.90 50.10
CA LYS A 52 -52.79 -33.85 51.19
C LYS A 52 -51.49 -34.55 51.60
N PHE A 53 -51.42 -34.91 52.87
CA PHE A 53 -50.31 -35.68 53.41
C PHE A 53 -50.32 -37.11 52.84
N LEU A 54 -49.20 -37.56 52.28
CA LEU A 54 -49.04 -38.90 51.73
C LEU A 54 -48.44 -39.86 52.77
N LYS A 55 -48.88 -41.12 52.75
CA LYS A 55 -48.32 -42.16 53.62
C LYS A 55 -46.87 -42.43 53.21
N GLY A 56 -45.95 -42.40 54.17
CA GLY A 56 -44.51 -42.55 53.92
C GLY A 56 -43.79 -41.23 53.63
N ALA A 57 -44.50 -40.10 53.57
CA ALA A 57 -43.87 -38.79 53.55
C ALA A 57 -43.25 -38.43 54.90
N CYS A 58 -42.30 -37.49 54.89
CA CYS A 58 -41.69 -36.91 56.08
C CYS A 58 -42.78 -36.39 57.02
N GLU A 59 -42.79 -36.86 58.26
CA GLU A 59 -43.82 -36.48 59.23
C GLU A 59 -43.81 -34.98 59.54
N ASN A 60 -42.64 -34.33 59.47
CA ASN A 60 -42.47 -32.91 59.79
C ASN A 60 -43.01 -31.98 58.70
N CYS A 61 -42.58 -32.15 57.45
CA CYS A 61 -42.85 -31.22 56.35
C CYS A 61 -43.81 -31.78 55.27
N GLY A 62 -43.98 -33.11 55.17
CA GLY A 62 -44.85 -33.76 54.19
C GLY A 62 -44.24 -34.04 52.81
N ALA A 63 -42.95 -33.77 52.59
CA ALA A 63 -42.24 -34.17 51.37
C ALA A 63 -41.95 -35.69 51.36
N THR A 64 -41.92 -36.34 50.19
CA THR A 64 -41.67 -37.79 50.07
C THR A 64 -40.22 -38.15 49.79
N THR A 65 -39.34 -37.16 49.61
CA THR A 65 -37.94 -37.37 49.20
C THR A 65 -37.01 -37.73 50.36
N HIS A 66 -37.35 -37.33 51.59
CA HIS A 66 -36.51 -37.50 52.76
C HIS A 66 -37.30 -37.94 54.00
N THR A 67 -36.58 -38.38 55.04
CA THR A 67 -37.18 -38.79 56.31
C THR A 67 -37.27 -37.62 57.30
N LYS A 68 -37.97 -37.81 58.43
CA LYS A 68 -38.08 -36.77 59.49
C LYS A 68 -36.72 -36.30 60.02
N LYS A 69 -35.71 -37.19 60.07
CA LYS A 69 -34.39 -36.88 60.61
C LYS A 69 -33.57 -36.00 59.67
N ASP A 70 -33.71 -36.22 58.37
CA ASP A 70 -32.99 -35.51 57.31
C ASP A 70 -33.77 -34.30 56.77
N CYS A 71 -34.83 -33.91 57.49
CA CYS A 71 -35.71 -32.81 57.10
C CYS A 71 -35.00 -31.46 57.25
N VAL A 72 -34.85 -30.73 56.13
CA VAL A 72 -34.24 -29.39 56.08
C VAL A 72 -35.13 -28.32 56.73
N GLU A 73 -36.44 -28.56 56.75
CA GLU A 73 -37.39 -27.66 57.40
C GLU A 73 -37.30 -27.74 58.92
N ARG A 74 -37.47 -26.58 59.58
CA ARG A 74 -37.45 -26.46 61.04
C ARG A 74 -38.38 -27.50 61.70
N PRO A 75 -37.91 -28.27 62.70
CA PRO A 75 -38.76 -29.20 63.44
C PRO A 75 -39.98 -28.49 64.03
N ARG A 76 -41.18 -28.97 63.67
CA ARG A 76 -42.46 -28.41 64.15
C ARG A 76 -42.91 -29.13 65.41
N LEU A 77 -43.51 -28.39 66.34
CA LEU A 77 -44.12 -28.97 67.55
C LEU A 77 -45.28 -29.90 67.19
N VAL A 78 -46.13 -29.45 66.26
CA VAL A 78 -47.18 -30.28 65.67
C VAL A 78 -46.83 -30.55 64.21
N SER A 79 -46.68 -31.83 63.91
CA SER A 79 -46.12 -32.32 62.64
C SER A 79 -47.12 -32.18 61.47
N ALA A 80 -46.63 -32.07 60.24
CA ALA A 80 -47.49 -32.05 59.04
C ALA A 80 -48.34 -33.32 58.92
N ARG A 81 -47.87 -34.45 59.45
CA ARG A 81 -48.65 -35.71 59.55
C ARG A 81 -49.95 -35.54 60.34
N GLN A 82 -49.94 -34.74 61.40
CA GLN A 82 -51.09 -34.53 62.27
C GLN A 82 -51.97 -33.35 61.81
N ASN A 83 -51.34 -32.27 61.35
CA ASN A 83 -52.07 -31.05 61.00
C ASN A 83 -52.47 -30.95 59.53
N GLY A 84 -51.81 -31.68 58.62
CA GLY A 84 -52.07 -31.64 57.17
C GLY A 84 -51.86 -30.27 56.49
N LYS A 85 -51.31 -29.28 57.20
CA LYS A 85 -51.10 -27.91 56.74
C LYS A 85 -49.62 -27.63 56.42
N ASN A 86 -49.38 -26.68 55.51
CA ASN A 86 -48.03 -26.26 55.08
C ASN A 86 -47.17 -27.45 54.62
N LEU A 87 -47.70 -28.20 53.65
CA LEU A 87 -46.99 -29.29 52.98
C LEU A 87 -45.94 -28.72 52.04
N MET A 88 -44.73 -29.25 52.12
CA MET A 88 -43.65 -28.85 51.23
C MET A 88 -43.66 -29.66 49.94
N PRO A 89 -43.26 -29.05 48.82
CA PRO A 89 -43.07 -29.77 47.57
C PRO A 89 -41.88 -30.73 47.66
N ASP A 90 -41.86 -31.72 46.78
CA ASP A 90 -40.75 -32.67 46.69
C ASP A 90 -39.51 -32.03 46.03
N GLU A 91 -38.34 -32.52 46.45
CA GLU A 91 -37.03 -32.14 45.91
C GLU A 91 -36.66 -33.02 44.70
N TYR A 92 -35.86 -32.47 43.77
CA TYR A 92 -35.30 -33.26 42.68
C TYR A 92 -34.01 -33.95 43.13
N ILE A 93 -34.00 -35.28 43.12
CA ILE A 93 -32.81 -36.09 43.43
C ILE A 93 -32.19 -36.54 42.10
N SER A 94 -30.96 -36.10 41.82
CA SER A 94 -30.19 -36.50 40.64
C SER A 94 -28.95 -37.29 41.06
N ASP A 95 -28.58 -38.33 40.31
CA ASP A 95 -27.32 -39.06 40.48
C ASP A 95 -26.37 -38.73 39.31
N LEU A 96 -25.31 -37.96 39.58
CA LEU A 96 -24.35 -37.52 38.57
C LEU A 96 -23.00 -38.23 38.72
N LYS A 97 -22.57 -38.90 37.64
CA LYS A 97 -21.26 -39.57 37.56
C LYS A 97 -20.22 -38.63 36.92
N LEU A 98 -19.60 -37.82 37.75
CA LEU A 98 -18.57 -36.85 37.34
C LEU A 98 -17.14 -37.40 37.49
N ASP A 99 -16.22 -36.87 36.69
CA ASP A 99 -14.78 -37.11 36.80
C ASP A 99 -14.17 -36.47 38.04
N TRP A 100 -12.88 -36.74 38.31
CA TRP A 100 -12.18 -36.22 39.49
C TRP A 100 -12.17 -34.68 39.52
N ASP A 101 -11.93 -34.05 38.37
CA ASP A 101 -11.93 -32.60 38.21
C ASP A 101 -13.37 -32.05 38.27
N GLY A 102 -14.30 -32.70 37.54
CA GLY A 102 -15.71 -32.32 37.56
C GLY A 102 -16.36 -32.37 38.95
N LYS A 103 -15.92 -33.23 39.88
CA LYS A 103 -16.42 -33.21 41.27
C LYS A 103 -15.90 -32.03 42.09
N ARG A 104 -14.75 -31.46 41.71
CA ARG A 104 -14.02 -30.42 42.47
C ARG A 104 -14.02 -29.06 41.80
N ASP A 105 -14.58 -28.96 40.61
CA ASP A 105 -14.70 -27.68 39.94
C ASP A 105 -15.52 -26.72 40.83
N ARG A 106 -14.86 -25.64 41.22
CA ARG A 106 -15.42 -24.59 42.07
C ARG A 106 -16.62 -23.91 41.40
N TRP A 107 -16.65 -23.91 40.07
CA TRP A 107 -17.68 -23.25 39.26
C TRP A 107 -18.84 -24.18 38.90
N ASN A 108 -18.97 -25.32 39.58
CA ASN A 108 -20.10 -26.22 39.41
C ASN A 108 -21.45 -25.55 39.73
N GLY A 109 -22.35 -25.55 38.75
CA GLY A 109 -23.66 -24.89 38.84
C GLY A 109 -23.63 -23.38 38.61
N TYR A 110 -22.51 -22.84 38.13
CA TYR A 110 -22.40 -21.43 37.75
C TYR A 110 -23.33 -21.11 36.57
N GLN A 111 -24.22 -20.14 36.75
CA GLN A 111 -25.07 -19.64 35.69
C GLN A 111 -24.32 -18.55 34.91
N PRO A 112 -24.14 -18.67 33.58
CA PRO A 112 -23.45 -17.64 32.79
C PRO A 112 -24.07 -16.25 32.91
N GLU A 113 -25.36 -16.17 33.24
CA GLU A 113 -26.07 -14.91 33.47
C GLU A 113 -25.59 -14.14 34.71
N ASP A 114 -25.10 -14.81 35.74
CA ASP A 114 -24.59 -14.13 36.94
C ASP A 114 -23.34 -13.29 36.62
N TYR A 115 -22.64 -13.58 35.52
CA TYR A 115 -21.52 -12.76 35.05
C TYR A 115 -21.95 -11.34 34.65
N LYS A 116 -23.24 -11.12 34.33
CA LYS A 116 -23.78 -9.79 34.03
C LYS A 116 -23.58 -8.80 35.18
N LYS A 117 -23.70 -9.25 36.43
CA LYS A 117 -23.46 -8.40 37.62
C LYS A 117 -22.03 -7.84 37.64
N VAL A 118 -21.06 -8.67 37.25
CA VAL A 118 -19.65 -8.24 37.14
C VAL A 118 -19.50 -7.20 36.04
N ILE A 119 -20.16 -7.40 34.89
CA ILE A 119 -20.16 -6.41 33.79
C ILE A 119 -20.78 -5.08 34.26
N GLU A 120 -21.93 -5.11 34.93
CA GLU A 120 -22.61 -3.92 35.46
C GLU A 120 -21.74 -3.16 36.48
N GLU A 121 -21.04 -3.87 37.36
CA GLU A 121 -20.06 -3.28 38.29
C GLU A 121 -18.92 -2.58 37.53
N TRP A 122 -18.36 -3.22 36.49
CA TRP A 122 -17.32 -2.62 35.64
C TRP A 122 -17.82 -1.40 34.87
N GLU A 123 -19.04 -1.44 34.33
CA GLU A 123 -19.67 -0.32 33.64
C GLU A 123 -19.89 0.87 34.57
N SER A 124 -20.31 0.62 35.82
CA SER A 124 -20.43 1.67 36.84
C SER A 124 -19.08 2.30 37.17
N VAL A 125 -18.02 1.49 37.30
CA VAL A 125 -16.66 1.98 37.55
C VAL A 125 -16.10 2.78 36.36
N GLU A 126 -16.30 2.29 35.13
CA GLU A 126 -15.96 3.00 33.89
C GLU A 126 -16.70 4.34 33.77
N GLY A 127 -17.99 4.36 34.13
CA GLY A 127 -18.82 5.56 34.18
C GLY A 127 -18.25 6.62 35.13
N GLU A 128 -17.87 6.23 36.34
CA GLU A 128 -17.26 7.16 37.30
C GLU A 128 -15.87 7.62 36.83
N ARG A 129 -15.05 6.73 36.26
CA ARG A 129 -13.75 7.10 35.66
C ARG A 129 -13.92 8.14 34.56
N ARG A 130 -14.94 8.01 33.71
CA ARG A 130 -15.26 8.98 32.65
C ARG A 130 -15.68 10.32 33.24
N ARG A 131 -16.48 10.31 34.29
CA ARG A 131 -16.95 11.53 34.98
C ARG A 131 -15.80 12.28 35.67
N VAL A 132 -14.92 11.56 36.35
CA VAL A 132 -13.70 12.12 36.96
C VAL A 132 -12.79 12.73 35.89
N LYS A 133 -12.53 12.02 34.79
CA LYS A 133 -11.74 12.55 33.67
C LYS A 133 -12.37 13.80 33.04
N ALA A 134 -13.69 13.82 32.88
CA ALA A 134 -14.39 15.00 32.35
C ALA A 134 -14.28 16.21 33.28
N ALA A 135 -14.46 16.01 34.59
CA ALA A 135 -14.29 17.06 35.59
C ALA A 135 -12.84 17.59 35.63
N GLU A 136 -11.84 16.70 35.53
CA GLU A 136 -10.43 17.10 35.46
C GLU A 136 -10.12 17.92 34.20
N MET A 137 -10.66 17.51 33.04
CA MET A 137 -10.51 18.26 31.79
C MET A 137 -11.19 19.63 31.84
N GLU A 138 -12.37 19.73 32.47
CA GLU A 138 -13.07 20.99 32.68
C GLU A 138 -12.29 21.93 33.61
N GLU A 139 -11.77 21.42 34.72
CA GLU A 139 -10.91 22.19 35.63
C GLU A 139 -9.60 22.63 34.96
N ARG A 140 -8.99 21.77 34.13
CA ARG A 140 -7.81 22.14 33.30
C ARG A 140 -8.16 23.25 32.31
N ALA A 141 -9.34 23.20 31.68
CA ALA A 141 -9.81 24.25 30.78
C ALA A 141 -10.05 25.57 31.52
N LYS A 142 -10.70 25.55 32.70
CA LYS A 142 -10.89 26.72 33.56
C LYS A 142 -9.56 27.32 34.01
N LEU A 143 -8.59 26.49 34.38
CA LEU A 143 -7.23 26.95 34.73
C LEU A 143 -6.56 27.63 33.52
N LYS A 144 -6.64 27.03 32.32
CA LYS A 144 -6.09 27.61 31.08
C LYS A 144 -6.72 28.97 30.76
N GLU A 145 -8.04 29.09 30.90
CA GLU A 145 -8.76 30.36 30.71
C GLU A 145 -8.38 31.41 31.76
N ARG A 146 -8.26 31.03 33.04
CA ARG A 146 -7.78 31.93 34.11
C ARG A 146 -6.37 32.44 33.83
N MET A 147 -5.46 31.57 33.37
CA MET A 147 -4.10 31.95 33.00
C MET A 147 -4.09 32.87 31.76
N LYS A 148 -4.92 32.61 30.74
CA LYS A 148 -5.09 33.47 29.56
C LYS A 148 -5.60 34.86 29.95
N ALA A 149 -6.58 34.94 30.85
CA ALA A 149 -7.10 36.19 31.38
C ALA A 149 -6.04 36.98 32.19
N GLN A 150 -5.26 36.29 33.03
CA GLN A 150 -4.18 36.92 33.80
C GLN A 150 -3.08 37.48 32.89
N LYS A 151 -2.66 36.73 31.85
CA LYS A 151 -1.71 37.19 30.82
C LYS A 151 -2.24 38.42 30.07
N LYS A 152 -3.51 38.42 29.65
CA LYS A 152 -4.15 39.58 29.01
C LYS A 152 -4.18 40.82 29.91
N ALA A 153 -4.52 40.64 31.20
CA ALA A 153 -4.51 41.73 32.18
C ALA A 153 -3.10 42.30 32.39
N LEU A 154 -2.08 41.45 32.42
CA LEU A 154 -0.67 41.87 32.51
C LEU A 154 -0.21 42.64 31.26
N LYS A 155 -0.55 42.18 30.04
CA LYS A 155 -0.28 42.89 28.77
C LYS A 155 -0.94 44.29 28.80
N LYS A 156 -2.18 44.40 29.28
CA LYS A 156 -2.89 45.68 29.43
C LYS A 156 -2.21 46.62 30.44
N LYS A 157 -1.82 46.12 31.62
CA LYS A 157 -1.06 46.92 32.62
C LYS A 157 0.29 47.39 32.05
N ARG A 158 1.01 46.54 31.32
CA ARG A 158 2.28 46.89 30.65
C ARG A 158 2.09 48.02 29.63
N LYS A 159 1.03 47.93 28.80
CA LYS A 159 0.68 48.97 27.82
C LYS A 159 0.29 50.30 28.48
N GLN A 160 -0.50 50.27 29.56
CA GLN A 160 -0.84 51.47 30.33
C GLN A 160 0.40 52.12 30.96
N ARG A 161 1.29 51.33 31.57
CA ARG A 161 2.56 51.82 32.12
C ARG A 161 3.45 52.45 31.05
N ARG A 162 3.57 51.84 29.85
CA ARG A 162 4.29 52.42 28.69
C ARG A 162 3.69 53.77 28.29
N LYS A 163 2.36 53.89 28.21
CA LYS A 163 1.68 55.15 27.89
C LYS A 163 1.88 56.22 28.97
N GLN A 164 1.89 55.84 30.24
CA GLN A 164 2.12 56.77 31.35
C GLN A 164 3.56 57.28 31.37
N LEU A 165 4.55 56.40 31.15
CA LEU A 165 5.96 56.78 30.99
C LEU A 165 6.16 57.71 29.81
N ARG A 166 5.51 57.45 28.66
CA ARG A 166 5.57 58.33 27.49
C ARG A 166 4.97 59.72 27.77
N ARG A 167 3.82 59.80 28.45
CA ARG A 167 3.25 61.10 28.88
C ARG A 167 4.13 61.84 29.88
N GLN A 168 4.86 61.13 30.75
CA GLN A 168 5.84 61.75 31.64
C GLN A 168 7.08 62.27 30.87
N ALA A 169 7.49 61.60 29.80
CA ALA A 169 8.55 62.07 28.93
C ALA A 169 8.12 63.31 28.11
N GLU A 170 6.90 63.31 27.57
CA GLU A 170 6.32 64.43 26.82
C GLU A 170 6.01 65.67 27.69
N GLY A 171 5.98 65.53 29.02
CA GLY A 171 5.84 66.63 29.98
C GLY A 171 7.14 67.34 30.35
N LYS A 172 8.28 66.96 29.74
CA LYS A 172 9.61 67.52 30.05
C LYS A 172 10.19 68.22 28.82
N GLU A 173 9.85 69.50 28.73
CA GLU A 173 10.50 70.62 28.02
C GLU A 173 10.63 70.64 26.49
N SER A 174 10.20 71.81 26.00
CA SER A 174 10.53 72.53 24.79
C SER A 174 12.03 72.70 24.53
N GLY A 175 12.42 72.69 23.24
CA GLY A 175 13.47 73.57 22.74
C GLY A 175 14.54 72.95 21.84
N THR A 176 14.26 72.97 20.54
CA THR A 176 15.16 73.29 19.41
C THR A 176 16.39 72.43 19.08
N ASP A 177 16.41 72.04 17.81
CA ASP A 177 17.30 71.17 17.03
C ASP A 177 18.80 71.52 16.97
N THR A 178 19.63 70.48 16.88
CA THR A 178 20.69 70.32 15.84
C THR A 178 21.29 68.89 15.88
N ASP A 179 21.00 68.12 14.83
CA ASP A 179 21.79 67.13 14.07
C ASP A 179 22.86 66.24 14.76
N VAL A 180 22.60 64.91 14.85
CA VAL A 180 23.58 63.83 14.50
C VAL A 180 22.88 62.48 14.18
N ASP A 181 23.32 61.85 13.09
CA ASP A 181 23.17 60.45 12.62
C ASP A 181 22.52 59.37 13.51
N SER A 182 21.47 58.72 12.98
CA SER A 182 21.46 57.28 12.65
C SER A 182 20.08 56.87 12.13
N ASP A 183 19.88 56.95 10.81
CA ASP A 183 18.69 56.39 10.14
C ASP A 183 18.82 54.86 10.04
N THR A 184 18.81 54.21 11.21
CA THR A 184 18.31 52.83 11.29
C THR A 184 16.80 52.98 11.22
N GLY A 185 16.24 52.73 10.04
CA GLY A 185 14.81 52.55 9.87
C GLY A 185 14.36 51.33 10.68
N ASP A 186 14.17 51.53 11.98
CA ASP A 186 13.36 50.68 12.84
C ASP A 186 11.92 50.96 12.40
N SER A 187 11.55 50.29 11.31
CA SER A 187 10.17 50.09 10.96
C SER A 187 9.58 49.32 12.14
N ASP A 188 8.98 50.10 13.06
CA ASP A 188 7.94 49.69 13.99
C ASP A 188 6.71 49.20 13.18
N THR A 189 6.92 48.21 12.32
CA THR A 189 6.05 47.05 12.32
C THR A 189 6.17 46.39 13.69
N ASP A 190 5.56 47.02 14.70
CA ASP A 190 4.72 46.34 15.67
C ASP A 190 3.53 45.74 14.87
N THR A 191 3.83 44.89 13.87
CA THR A 191 3.14 43.63 13.77
C THR A 191 3.46 42.89 15.08
N ASP A 192 2.75 43.30 16.14
CA ASP A 192 1.93 42.35 16.90
C ASP A 192 1.01 41.66 15.86
N THR A 193 1.60 40.93 14.90
CA THR A 193 1.09 39.66 14.47
C THR A 193 1.21 38.82 15.74
N ASP A 194 0.29 39.08 16.67
CA ASP A 194 -0.47 38.02 17.31
C ASP A 194 -1.03 37.22 16.12
N SER A 195 -0.16 36.43 15.47
CA SER A 195 -0.59 35.25 14.76
C SER A 195 -1.18 34.42 15.88
N ASP A 196 -2.48 34.64 16.11
CA ASP A 196 -3.45 33.60 16.39
C ASP A 196 -3.44 32.60 15.21
N SER A 197 -2.26 32.12 14.81
CA SER A 197 -2.12 30.72 14.61
C SER A 197 -2.48 30.13 15.97
N GLU A 198 -3.70 29.63 16.04
CA GLU A 198 -4.02 28.32 16.60
C GLU A 198 -3.07 27.24 16.00
N ALA A 199 -1.77 27.51 15.87
CA ALA A 199 -0.74 26.52 15.97
C ALA A 199 -0.82 26.13 17.44
N SER A 200 -1.64 25.11 17.67
CA SER A 200 -1.56 24.22 18.80
C SER A 200 -0.14 24.27 19.34
N ASP A 201 0.07 25.01 20.43
CA ASP A 201 1.20 24.82 21.32
C ASP A 201 0.95 23.46 22.00
N ASP A 202 1.02 22.43 21.16
CA ASP A 202 1.20 21.01 21.43
C ASP A 202 2.68 20.77 21.77
N GLU A 203 3.40 21.76 22.31
CA GLU A 203 4.54 21.55 23.22
C GLU A 203 4.07 20.96 24.57
N ASP A 204 2.84 20.44 24.63
CA ASP A 204 2.52 19.19 25.31
C ASP A 204 3.06 17.97 24.54
N LEU A 205 4.38 17.91 24.31
CA LEU A 205 5.09 16.71 23.84
C LEU A 205 6.38 16.41 24.62
N GLY A 206 6.68 17.16 25.69
CA GLY A 206 7.64 16.74 26.72
C GLY A 206 7.01 15.92 27.86
N GLU A 207 5.73 16.15 28.15
CA GLU A 207 4.99 15.52 29.25
C GLU A 207 4.15 14.32 28.77
N LYS A 208 3.55 14.37 27.56
CA LYS A 208 2.81 13.22 26.98
C LYS A 208 3.64 11.95 26.84
N MET A 209 4.94 12.04 26.53
CA MET A 209 5.80 10.85 26.48
C MET A 209 6.02 10.26 27.89
N ARG A 210 5.99 11.09 28.94
CA ARG A 210 6.11 10.64 30.33
C ARG A 210 4.81 10.06 30.88
N ASP A 211 3.66 10.54 30.46
CA ASP A 211 2.36 10.02 30.93
C ASP A 211 1.91 8.75 30.19
N PHE A 212 2.34 8.56 28.94
CA PHE A 212 2.19 7.28 28.23
C PHE A 212 2.95 6.15 28.93
N ASP A 213 4.14 6.44 29.47
CA ASP A 213 4.95 5.47 30.20
C ASP A 213 4.51 5.26 31.66
N LYS A 214 3.87 6.25 32.30
CA LYS A 214 3.32 6.08 33.67
C LYS A 214 2.11 5.16 33.72
N SER A 215 1.23 5.23 32.72
CA SER A 215 0.00 4.43 32.68
C SER A 215 0.20 2.98 32.25
N SER A 216 1.35 2.66 31.63
CA SER A 216 1.71 1.32 31.15
C SER A 216 2.50 0.49 32.18
N SER A 217 3.09 1.12 33.20
CA SER A 217 3.81 0.42 34.26
C SER A 217 2.85 -0.04 35.37
N THR A 218 2.80 -1.34 35.64
CA THR A 218 1.93 -1.96 36.64
C THR A 218 2.29 -1.58 38.09
N VAL A 219 3.44 -0.93 38.30
CA VAL A 219 3.92 -0.46 39.60
C VAL A 219 4.62 0.88 39.40
N ALA A 220 4.20 1.90 40.15
CA ALA A 220 4.83 3.22 40.16
C ALA A 220 6.24 3.14 40.76
N ALA A 221 7.24 2.81 39.93
CA ALA A 221 8.64 2.89 40.31
C ALA A 221 9.07 4.37 40.35
N LYS A 222 9.47 4.86 41.53
CA LYS A 222 9.85 6.26 41.76
C LYS A 222 11.26 6.62 41.24
N ASP A 223 12.09 5.63 40.92
CA ASP A 223 13.49 5.83 40.52
C ASP A 223 13.74 5.48 39.05
N ASP A 224 14.20 6.45 38.26
CA ASP A 224 14.47 6.34 36.82
C ASP A 224 15.61 5.35 36.48
N LYS A 225 16.50 5.07 37.45
CA LYS A 225 17.60 4.08 37.32
C LYS A 225 17.18 2.63 37.60
N LEU A 226 16.10 2.43 38.39
CA LEU A 226 15.51 1.12 38.66
C LEU A 226 14.37 0.78 37.69
N ARG A 227 13.99 1.74 36.86
CA ARG A 227 13.08 1.57 35.73
C ARG A 227 13.77 0.81 34.60
N THR A 228 14.13 -0.45 34.87
CA THR A 228 14.43 -1.41 33.82
C THR A 228 13.13 -1.61 33.04
N THR A 229 12.96 -0.86 31.95
CA THR A 229 11.86 -1.12 31.02
C THR A 229 12.11 -2.50 30.44
N THR A 230 11.50 -3.53 31.01
CA THR A 230 11.45 -4.86 30.41
C THR A 230 10.56 -4.76 29.18
N ARG A 231 11.01 -4.02 28.16
CA ARG A 231 10.33 -3.95 26.88
C ARG A 231 10.39 -5.37 26.33
N ASN A 232 9.23 -5.94 26.02
CA ASN A 232 9.18 -7.21 25.34
C ASN A 232 10.02 -7.09 24.06
N LEU A 233 11.05 -7.93 23.94
CA LEU A 233 11.99 -7.92 22.81
C LEU A 233 11.31 -8.29 21.48
N ARG A 234 10.11 -8.87 21.54
CA ARG A 234 9.31 -9.17 20.37
C ARG A 234 8.69 -7.89 19.82
N ILE A 235 9.09 -7.54 18.61
CA ILE A 235 8.49 -6.51 17.76
C ILE A 235 7.02 -6.89 17.53
N ARG A 236 6.10 -5.96 17.80
CA ARG A 236 4.64 -6.24 17.75
C ARG A 236 4.08 -6.06 16.35
N GLU A 237 4.74 -5.24 15.56
CA GLU A 237 4.46 -4.93 14.16
C GLU A 237 4.70 -6.17 13.27
N ASP A 238 5.66 -7.01 13.65
CA ASP A 238 5.99 -8.25 12.94
C ASP A 238 5.08 -9.40 13.39
N THR A 239 4.21 -9.81 12.48
CA THR A 239 3.37 -10.99 12.67
C THR A 239 4.19 -12.28 12.58
N ALA A 240 3.89 -13.25 13.45
CA ALA A 240 4.57 -14.54 13.39
C ALA A 240 4.09 -15.32 12.15
N LYS A 241 4.98 -16.07 11.50
CA LYS A 241 4.68 -16.80 10.25
C LYS A 241 3.43 -17.69 10.34
N TYR A 242 3.28 -18.44 11.44
CA TYR A 242 2.13 -19.33 11.67
C TYR A 242 0.81 -18.62 12.01
N LEU A 243 0.83 -17.29 12.20
CA LEU A 243 -0.37 -16.48 12.39
C LEU A 243 -0.83 -15.80 11.10
N LEU A 244 -0.07 -15.92 10.01
CA LEU A 244 -0.46 -15.38 8.70
C LEU A 244 -1.72 -16.07 8.17
N ASN A 245 -1.86 -17.37 8.43
CA ASN A 245 -3.05 -18.15 8.12
C ASN A 245 -3.35 -19.11 9.29
N LEU A 246 -4.55 -19.00 9.87
CA LEU A 246 -5.00 -19.83 11.01
C LEU A 246 -5.61 -21.16 10.58
N ASP A 247 -5.82 -21.36 9.28
CA ASP A 247 -6.30 -22.63 8.75
C ASP A 247 -5.27 -23.73 9.00
N VAL A 248 -5.73 -24.85 9.56
CA VAL A 248 -4.89 -26.00 9.94
C VAL A 248 -4.17 -26.61 8.74
N ASN A 249 -4.76 -26.52 7.54
CA ASN A 249 -4.26 -27.09 6.29
C ASN A 249 -3.52 -26.07 5.41
N SER A 250 -3.08 -24.95 5.97
CA SER A 250 -2.35 -23.92 5.23
C SER A 250 -0.89 -24.35 4.96
N ALA A 251 0.10 -23.58 5.41
CA ALA A 251 1.51 -23.93 5.27
C ALA A 251 2.06 -24.47 6.58
N TYR A 252 2.81 -25.57 6.50
CA TYR A 252 3.47 -26.13 7.68
C TYR A 252 4.58 -25.21 8.19
N TYR A 253 4.46 -24.80 9.45
CA TYR A 253 5.50 -24.10 10.20
C TYR A 253 6.24 -25.08 11.11
N ASP A 254 7.55 -25.21 10.95
CA ASP A 254 8.38 -25.98 11.88
C ASP A 254 8.79 -25.09 13.07
N PRO A 255 8.26 -25.30 14.30
CA PRO A 255 8.60 -24.48 15.45
C PRO A 255 10.05 -24.66 15.92
N LYS A 256 10.72 -25.75 15.53
CA LYS A 256 12.11 -26.01 15.92
C LYS A 256 13.07 -25.12 15.15
N SER A 257 13.02 -25.19 13.81
CA SER A 257 13.86 -24.36 12.94
C SER A 257 13.29 -22.95 12.71
N ARG A 258 12.03 -22.71 13.11
CA ARG A 258 11.29 -21.46 12.87
C ARG A 258 11.15 -21.13 11.39
N SER A 259 11.09 -22.15 10.54
CA SER A 259 10.96 -22.03 9.10
C SER A 259 9.54 -22.35 8.63
N MET A 260 9.08 -21.64 7.61
CA MET A 260 7.84 -21.93 6.89
C MET A 260 8.18 -22.05 5.42
N ARG A 261 8.06 -23.26 4.88
CA ARG A 261 8.60 -23.58 3.54
C ARG A 261 7.71 -23.02 2.44
N ASP A 262 6.43 -23.38 2.49
CA ASP A 262 5.44 -23.01 1.49
C ASP A 262 4.75 -21.68 1.83
N ASP A 263 4.08 -21.10 0.84
CA ASP A 263 3.29 -19.87 0.99
C ASP A 263 2.00 -20.15 1.78
N PRO A 264 1.78 -19.51 2.95
CA PRO A 264 0.55 -19.68 3.74
C PRO A 264 -0.70 -19.15 3.03
N LEU A 265 -0.54 -18.26 2.05
CA LEU A 265 -1.62 -17.61 1.30
C LEU A 265 -1.72 -18.12 -0.14
N ARG A 266 -1.41 -19.41 -0.37
CA ARG A 266 -1.42 -20.01 -1.72
C ARG A 266 -2.73 -19.85 -2.49
N HIS A 267 -3.87 -19.76 -1.80
CA HIS A 267 -5.19 -19.67 -2.42
C HIS A 267 -5.53 -18.29 -2.99
N LEU A 268 -4.85 -17.23 -2.55
CA LEU A 268 -5.04 -15.88 -3.09
C LEU A 268 -4.21 -15.69 -4.36
N LYS A 269 -4.60 -14.73 -5.20
CA LYS A 269 -3.79 -14.25 -6.33
C LYS A 269 -2.73 -13.27 -5.83
N ASP A 270 -1.64 -13.13 -6.57
CA ASP A 270 -0.48 -12.33 -6.15
C ASP A 270 -0.81 -10.84 -5.87
N GLU A 271 -1.78 -10.27 -6.58
CA GLU A 271 -2.26 -8.89 -6.35
C GLU A 271 -2.86 -8.69 -4.94
N GLU A 272 -3.57 -9.69 -4.43
CA GLU A 272 -4.25 -9.63 -3.12
C GLU A 272 -3.31 -9.97 -1.97
N LYS A 273 -2.19 -10.64 -2.25
CA LYS A 273 -1.20 -11.03 -1.24
C LYS A 273 -0.38 -9.85 -0.72
N GLY A 274 -0.27 -8.76 -1.49
CA GLY A 274 0.55 -7.60 -1.13
C GLY A 274 2.04 -7.96 -0.93
N THR A 275 2.75 -7.18 -0.09
CA THR A 275 4.16 -7.43 0.30
C THR A 275 4.32 -8.56 1.33
N SER A 276 3.29 -9.38 1.50
CA SER A 276 3.25 -10.43 2.51
C SER A 276 4.26 -11.54 2.21
N PHE A 277 4.65 -12.24 3.27
CA PHE A 277 5.56 -13.38 3.23
C PHE A 277 5.05 -14.48 2.27
N ARG A 278 5.86 -14.82 1.25
CA ARG A 278 5.53 -15.81 0.19
C ARG A 278 6.16 -17.21 0.42
N GLY A 279 6.54 -17.52 1.67
CA GLY A 279 7.26 -18.75 2.01
C GLY A 279 8.78 -18.60 1.91
N ASP A 280 9.51 -19.36 2.74
CA ASP A 280 10.98 -19.34 2.76
C ASP A 280 11.56 -19.92 1.46
N ASN A 281 10.86 -20.85 0.78
CA ASN A 281 11.32 -21.39 -0.50
C ASN A 281 11.40 -20.34 -1.61
N PHE A 282 10.44 -19.40 -1.63
CA PHE A 282 10.44 -18.31 -2.59
C PHE A 282 11.67 -17.40 -2.39
N VAL A 283 11.96 -17.03 -1.15
CA VAL A 283 13.10 -16.15 -0.82
C VAL A 283 14.44 -16.88 -1.04
N ARG A 284 14.53 -18.18 -0.74
CA ARG A 284 15.76 -18.97 -0.93
C ARG A 284 16.25 -19.05 -2.38
N GLN A 285 15.33 -19.05 -3.34
CA GLN A 285 15.67 -19.06 -4.77
C GLN A 285 15.74 -17.66 -5.38
N ALA A 286 15.47 -16.60 -4.62
CA ALA A 286 15.56 -15.23 -5.11
C ALA A 286 17.02 -14.71 -5.06
N GLY A 287 17.27 -13.62 -5.80
CA GLY A 287 18.55 -12.90 -5.80
C GLY A 287 19.71 -13.68 -6.45
N ASP A 288 20.91 -13.48 -5.91
CA ASP A 288 22.18 -13.98 -6.46
C ASP A 288 22.34 -15.50 -6.40
N SER A 289 21.47 -16.21 -5.68
CA SER A 289 21.47 -17.68 -5.60
C SER A 289 21.36 -18.33 -6.98
N LYS A 290 20.55 -17.76 -7.88
CA LYS A 290 20.42 -18.23 -9.27
C LYS A 290 21.71 -17.99 -10.06
N ALA A 291 22.25 -16.77 -10.00
CA ALA A 291 23.49 -16.41 -10.71
C ALA A 291 24.68 -17.26 -10.25
N LEU A 292 24.79 -17.55 -8.95
CA LEU A 292 25.81 -18.46 -8.40
C LEU A 292 25.61 -19.90 -8.92
N THR A 293 24.36 -20.37 -8.98
CA THR A 293 24.04 -21.69 -9.52
C THR A 293 24.40 -21.80 -11.00
N GLU A 294 24.09 -20.76 -11.80
CA GLU A 294 24.48 -20.69 -13.21
C GLU A 294 26.00 -20.67 -13.40
N LEU A 295 26.73 -19.90 -12.58
CA LEU A 295 28.19 -19.90 -12.57
C LEU A 295 28.76 -21.27 -12.22
N MET A 296 28.16 -21.97 -11.25
CA MET A 296 28.56 -23.32 -10.84
C MET A 296 28.34 -24.33 -11.98
N CYS A 297 27.17 -24.28 -12.64
CA CYS A 297 26.90 -25.10 -13.84
C CYS A 297 27.93 -24.81 -14.95
N PHE A 298 28.23 -23.54 -15.22
CA PHE A 298 29.26 -23.15 -16.18
C PHE A 298 30.64 -23.70 -15.83
N ALA A 299 31.06 -23.60 -14.56
CA ALA A 299 32.34 -24.12 -14.10
C ALA A 299 32.43 -25.65 -14.27
N TRP A 300 31.35 -26.38 -13.96
CA TRP A 300 31.29 -27.83 -14.18
C TRP A 300 31.36 -28.22 -15.65
N ASP A 301 30.69 -27.48 -16.53
CA ASP A 301 30.74 -27.76 -17.96
C ASP A 301 32.11 -27.41 -18.57
N ALA A 302 32.70 -26.27 -18.19
CA ALA A 302 34.07 -25.92 -18.57
C ALA A 302 35.08 -26.96 -18.10
N TYR A 303 34.91 -27.49 -16.88
CA TYR A 303 35.74 -28.55 -16.33
C TYR A 303 35.60 -29.87 -17.12
N LYS A 304 34.39 -30.26 -17.53
CA LYS A 304 34.17 -31.41 -18.42
C LYS A 304 34.86 -31.23 -19.77
N HIS A 305 34.96 -30.01 -20.26
CA HIS A 305 35.69 -29.67 -21.49
C HIS A 305 37.21 -29.57 -21.32
N GLY A 306 37.74 -29.79 -20.11
CA GLY A 306 39.17 -29.83 -19.81
C GLY A 306 39.78 -28.50 -19.37
N GLU A 307 38.97 -27.44 -19.22
CA GLU A 307 39.42 -26.16 -18.70
C GLU A 307 39.58 -26.24 -17.17
N LYS A 308 40.71 -25.77 -16.63
CA LYS A 308 41.01 -25.80 -15.19
C LYS A 308 40.34 -24.61 -14.47
N VAL A 309 39.01 -24.57 -14.49
CA VAL A 309 38.22 -23.54 -13.80
C VAL A 309 37.44 -24.19 -12.66
N HIS A 310 37.48 -23.57 -11.49
CA HIS A 310 36.72 -24.01 -10.33
C HIS A 310 36.07 -22.79 -9.65
N ASP A 311 34.78 -22.89 -9.38
CA ASP A 311 33.95 -21.86 -8.74
C ASP A 311 34.41 -21.48 -7.32
N THR A 312 34.74 -22.45 -6.46
CA THR A 312 35.20 -22.17 -5.08
C THR A 312 36.70 -21.91 -4.97
N ALA A 313 37.53 -22.62 -5.73
CA ALA A 313 38.99 -22.46 -5.64
C ALA A 313 39.50 -21.22 -6.40
N GLN A 314 38.84 -20.84 -7.50
CA GLN A 314 39.22 -19.71 -8.36
C GLN A 314 37.99 -18.86 -8.73
N PRO A 315 37.29 -18.26 -7.74
CA PRO A 315 35.99 -17.61 -7.95
C PRO A 315 36.06 -16.42 -8.91
N THR A 316 37.09 -15.59 -8.82
CA THR A 316 37.24 -14.39 -9.67
C THR A 316 37.55 -14.75 -11.12
N GLN A 317 38.35 -15.79 -11.33
CA GLN A 317 38.65 -16.31 -12.67
C GLN A 317 37.40 -16.93 -13.29
N ALA A 318 36.70 -17.80 -12.55
CA ALA A 318 35.45 -18.42 -12.99
C ALA A 318 34.42 -17.35 -13.36
N LEU A 319 34.24 -16.32 -12.52
CA LEU A 319 33.32 -15.22 -12.79
C LEU A 319 33.72 -14.39 -14.02
N LYS A 320 35.01 -14.10 -14.20
CA LYS A 320 35.48 -13.37 -15.38
C LYS A 320 35.24 -14.17 -16.66
N MET A 321 35.52 -15.47 -16.63
CA MET A 321 35.26 -16.37 -17.75
C MET A 321 33.76 -16.51 -18.02
N PHE A 322 32.93 -16.56 -16.99
CA PHE A 322 31.47 -16.58 -17.13
C PHE A 322 30.92 -15.30 -17.77
N LYS A 323 31.43 -14.12 -17.38
CA LYS A 323 31.07 -12.84 -18.04
C LYS A 323 31.49 -12.81 -19.51
N VAL A 324 32.67 -13.33 -19.82
CA VAL A 324 33.13 -13.47 -21.23
C VAL A 324 32.23 -14.46 -21.98
N PHE A 325 31.83 -15.56 -21.34
CA PHE A 325 30.91 -16.53 -21.91
C PHE A 325 29.54 -15.93 -22.18
N GLN A 326 28.97 -15.16 -21.25
CA GLN A 326 27.69 -14.46 -21.44
C GLN A 326 27.73 -13.54 -22.65
N LYS A 327 28.75 -12.67 -22.74
CA LYS A 327 28.94 -11.79 -23.91
C LYS A 327 29.07 -12.57 -25.22
N ARG A 328 29.93 -13.60 -25.24
CA ARG A 328 30.07 -14.46 -26.43
C ARG A 328 28.78 -15.20 -26.79
N SER A 329 27.97 -15.56 -25.81
CA SER A 329 26.68 -16.21 -26.03
C SER A 329 25.65 -15.24 -26.63
N GLU A 330 25.69 -13.96 -26.26
CA GLU A 330 24.89 -12.89 -26.86
C GLU A 330 25.33 -12.65 -28.30
N ASP A 331 26.64 -12.47 -28.53
CA ASP A 331 27.22 -12.31 -29.87
C ASP A 331 26.85 -13.48 -30.80
N LEU A 332 26.89 -14.72 -30.28
CA LEU A 332 26.54 -15.93 -31.02
C LEU A 332 25.03 -16.00 -31.32
N LYS A 333 24.16 -15.57 -30.40
CA LYS A 333 22.72 -15.46 -30.65
C LYS A 333 22.42 -14.42 -31.74
N GLU A 334 23.10 -13.29 -31.74
CA GLU A 334 22.96 -12.27 -32.79
C GLU A 334 23.42 -12.79 -34.15
N GLN A 335 24.53 -13.52 -34.19
CA GLN A 335 25.01 -14.18 -35.41
C GLN A 335 24.01 -15.23 -35.90
N GLN A 336 23.51 -16.09 -35.02
CA GLN A 336 22.46 -17.06 -35.36
C GLN A 336 21.20 -16.36 -35.89
N GLN A 337 20.78 -15.26 -35.27
CA GLN A 337 19.63 -14.48 -35.74
C GLN A 337 19.89 -13.88 -37.13
N LYS A 338 21.09 -13.34 -37.38
CA LYS A 338 21.49 -12.82 -38.71
C LYS A 338 21.53 -13.92 -39.77
N GLU A 339 22.15 -15.07 -39.45
CA GLU A 339 22.15 -16.22 -40.35
C GLU A 339 20.73 -16.71 -40.65
N LEU A 340 19.84 -16.71 -39.65
CA LEU A 340 18.44 -17.07 -39.82
C LEU A 340 17.73 -16.05 -40.72
N MET A 341 18.01 -14.76 -40.53
CA MET A 341 17.46 -13.67 -41.37
C MET A 341 17.92 -13.81 -42.82
N GLU A 342 19.18 -14.14 -43.07
CA GLU A 342 19.72 -14.34 -44.41
C GLU A 342 19.17 -15.62 -45.07
N LYS A 343 19.07 -16.72 -44.33
CA LYS A 343 18.57 -18.01 -44.84
C LYS A 343 17.08 -17.97 -45.20
N TYR A 344 16.29 -17.23 -44.43
CA TYR A 344 14.82 -17.19 -44.59
C TYR A 344 14.30 -15.87 -45.16
N GLY A 345 15.16 -14.90 -45.49
CA GLY A 345 14.76 -13.64 -46.13
C GLY A 345 13.84 -12.75 -45.28
N CYS A 346 13.78 -12.97 -43.96
CA CYS A 346 12.86 -12.28 -43.04
C CYS A 346 13.14 -10.79 -42.84
N ALA A 347 14.23 -10.25 -43.41
CA ALA A 347 14.59 -8.84 -43.30
C ALA A 347 13.49 -7.91 -43.86
N GLU A 348 12.79 -8.32 -44.92
CA GLU A 348 11.70 -7.54 -45.53
C GLU A 348 10.37 -7.63 -44.75
N HIS A 349 10.27 -8.51 -43.76
CA HIS A 349 9.02 -8.78 -43.01
C HIS A 349 9.05 -8.29 -41.56
N MET A 350 10.21 -7.87 -41.06
CA MET A 350 10.35 -7.26 -39.73
C MET A 350 10.01 -5.77 -39.75
N ASP A 351 10.42 -5.07 -40.80
CA ASP A 351 10.01 -3.69 -41.05
C ASP A 351 8.68 -3.71 -41.79
N ALA A 352 7.58 -3.84 -41.04
CA ALA A 352 6.26 -3.62 -41.60
C ALA A 352 6.27 -2.24 -42.29
N PRO A 353 6.01 -2.15 -43.62
CA PRO A 353 6.02 -0.87 -44.30
C PRO A 353 5.06 0.06 -43.57
N LYS A 354 5.49 1.30 -43.29
CA LYS A 354 4.65 2.30 -42.60
C LYS A 354 3.28 2.47 -43.27
N GLU A 355 3.20 2.17 -44.56
CA GLU A 355 1.96 2.14 -45.33
C GLU A 355 0.95 1.10 -44.80
N LEU A 356 1.38 -0.07 -44.34
CA LEU A 356 0.51 -1.08 -43.72
C LEU A 356 0.06 -0.70 -42.30
N LEU A 357 0.87 0.05 -41.56
CA LEU A 357 0.46 0.66 -40.27
C LEU A 357 -0.71 1.65 -40.44
N PHE A 358 -0.89 2.22 -41.64
CA PHE A 358 -1.99 3.11 -42.00
C PHE A 358 -2.97 2.51 -43.02
N ALA A 359 -2.80 1.25 -43.44
CA ALA A 359 -3.61 0.64 -44.50
C ALA A 359 -5.03 0.30 -44.05
N GLN A 360 -5.31 0.41 -42.75
CA GLN A 360 -6.67 0.31 -42.22
C GLN A 360 -7.22 1.71 -41.92
N ASN A 361 -7.52 2.46 -42.98
CA ASN A 361 -8.19 3.74 -42.90
C ASN A 361 -9.46 3.68 -43.76
N ASP A 362 -10.52 3.04 -43.27
CA ASP A 362 -11.87 3.30 -43.76
C ASP A 362 -12.27 4.72 -43.33
N VAL A 363 -11.72 5.73 -44.02
CA VAL A 363 -12.12 7.13 -43.81
C VAL A 363 -13.49 7.29 -44.44
N TYR A 364 -14.52 7.27 -43.60
CA TYR A 364 -15.89 7.51 -43.96
C TYR A 364 -16.05 8.90 -44.62
N VAL A 365 -16.52 8.94 -45.87
CA VAL A 365 -16.79 10.16 -46.64
C VAL A 365 -18.28 10.28 -46.92
N GLU A 366 -18.91 11.35 -46.45
CA GLU A 366 -20.32 11.65 -46.74
C GLU A 366 -20.43 12.59 -47.94
N TYR A 367 -21.27 12.23 -48.91
CA TYR A 367 -21.59 13.06 -50.06
C TYR A 367 -22.97 13.70 -49.88
N ALA A 368 -23.09 14.99 -50.16
CA ALA A 368 -24.37 15.62 -50.42
C ALA A 368 -25.02 15.02 -51.68
N ARG A 369 -26.33 15.19 -51.83
CA ARG A 369 -27.07 14.76 -53.03
C ARG A 369 -26.53 15.36 -54.34
N ASP A 370 -25.84 16.49 -54.23
CA ASP A 370 -25.20 17.22 -55.34
C ASP A 370 -23.74 16.76 -55.60
N GLY A 371 -23.24 15.73 -54.91
CA GLY A 371 -21.91 15.16 -55.09
C GLY A 371 -20.76 15.91 -54.42
N ARG A 372 -21.05 16.95 -53.62
CA ARG A 372 -20.05 17.65 -52.79
C ARG A 372 -19.79 16.87 -51.51
N VAL A 373 -18.52 16.81 -51.08
CA VAL A 373 -18.14 16.15 -49.83
C VAL A 373 -18.59 17.01 -48.65
N LEU A 374 -19.43 16.48 -47.77
CA LEU A 374 -19.91 17.14 -46.55
C LEU A 374 -18.96 16.91 -45.37
N LYS A 375 -18.39 15.71 -45.26
CA LYS A 375 -17.49 15.31 -44.18
C LYS A 375 -16.44 14.33 -44.73
N GLY A 376 -15.17 14.72 -44.65
CA GLY A 376 -14.04 14.00 -45.26
C GLY A 376 -12.98 14.97 -45.80
N ARG A 377 -11.91 14.45 -46.41
CA ARG A 377 -10.89 15.30 -47.07
C ARG A 377 -11.48 15.96 -48.33
N GLU A 378 -11.35 17.28 -48.44
CA GLU A 378 -11.70 18.02 -49.65
C GLU A 378 -10.77 17.64 -50.82
N ARG A 379 -11.28 17.70 -52.05
CA ARG A 379 -10.51 17.34 -53.27
C ARG A 379 -9.36 18.32 -53.42
N ALA A 380 -8.12 17.81 -53.41
CA ALA A 380 -6.94 18.59 -53.78
C ALA A 380 -7.10 19.13 -55.21
N LEU A 381 -6.75 20.40 -55.45
CA LEU A 381 -6.74 20.97 -56.79
C LEU A 381 -5.71 20.23 -57.66
N VAL A 382 -6.13 19.84 -58.86
CA VAL A 382 -5.29 19.13 -59.82
C VAL A 382 -4.21 20.09 -60.31
N LYS A 383 -2.95 19.82 -59.99
CA LYS A 383 -1.80 20.51 -60.59
C LYS A 383 -1.79 20.20 -62.10
N SER A 384 -1.53 21.20 -62.94
CA SER A 384 -1.43 20.94 -64.37
C SER A 384 -0.20 20.08 -64.70
N LYS A 385 -0.14 19.57 -65.93
CA LYS A 385 0.97 18.72 -66.42
C LYS A 385 2.33 19.45 -66.41
N TYR A 386 2.31 20.78 -66.40
CA TYR A 386 3.52 21.61 -66.40
C TYR A 386 3.87 22.01 -64.98
N GLU A 387 5.17 22.13 -64.70
CA GLU A 387 5.65 22.61 -63.42
C GLU A 387 5.24 24.09 -63.25
N GLU A 388 4.16 24.31 -62.51
CA GLU A 388 3.72 25.64 -62.10
C GLU A 388 4.62 26.16 -60.98
N ASP A 389 4.72 27.48 -60.85
CA ASP A 389 5.49 28.17 -59.80
C ASP A 389 7.01 27.92 -59.79
N VAL A 390 7.59 27.45 -60.90
CA VAL A 390 9.05 27.35 -61.05
C VAL A 390 9.64 28.71 -61.41
N LEU A 391 10.14 29.39 -60.39
CA LEU A 391 10.80 30.68 -60.48
C LEU A 391 12.31 30.48 -60.70
N VAL A 392 12.80 30.82 -61.89
CA VAL A 392 14.22 30.74 -62.23
C VAL A 392 14.95 31.92 -61.59
N GLY A 393 16.13 31.70 -60.99
CA GLY A 393 17.07 32.80 -60.64
C GLY A 393 16.68 33.73 -59.47
N ASN A 394 15.92 33.23 -58.48
CA ASN A 394 15.44 33.98 -57.30
C ASN A 394 14.53 35.18 -57.65
N HIS A 395 13.84 35.12 -58.78
CA HIS A 395 12.82 36.12 -59.16
C HIS A 395 11.47 35.78 -58.51
N THR A 396 10.63 36.77 -58.22
CA THR A 396 9.27 36.57 -57.68
C THR A 396 8.19 36.41 -58.75
N SER A 397 8.56 36.56 -60.01
CA SER A 397 7.69 36.47 -61.19
C SER A 397 8.31 35.55 -62.23
N SER A 398 7.50 34.82 -62.98
CA SER A 398 7.99 33.99 -64.08
C SER A 398 8.51 34.84 -65.26
N TRP A 399 9.36 34.25 -66.10
CA TRP A 399 9.90 34.89 -67.30
C TRP A 399 8.80 35.18 -68.32
N GLY A 400 8.79 36.40 -68.90
CA GLY A 400 7.77 36.82 -69.86
C GLY A 400 6.58 37.56 -69.24
N THR A 401 6.63 37.83 -67.93
CA THR A 401 5.63 38.64 -67.21
C THR A 401 5.79 40.15 -67.46
N PHE A 402 6.90 40.59 -68.07
CA PHE A 402 7.13 41.98 -68.44
C PHE A 402 7.68 42.08 -69.87
N PHE A 403 7.30 43.14 -70.59
CA PHE A 403 7.78 43.43 -71.95
C PHE A 403 8.30 44.86 -72.01
N ASP A 404 9.57 45.03 -72.38
CA ASP A 404 10.17 46.35 -72.57
C ASP A 404 9.92 46.82 -74.01
N THR A 405 9.15 47.91 -74.14
CA THR A 405 8.78 48.49 -75.43
C THR A 405 9.93 49.22 -76.13
N GLN A 406 11.00 49.60 -75.41
CA GLN A 406 12.15 50.28 -76.02
C GLN A 406 13.13 49.29 -76.65
N SER A 407 13.31 48.12 -76.03
CA SER A 407 14.21 47.08 -76.53
C SER A 407 13.52 45.89 -77.21
N ASN A 408 12.18 45.89 -77.30
CA ASN A 408 11.34 44.84 -77.88
C ASN A 408 11.68 43.43 -77.34
N ARG A 409 11.96 43.35 -76.04
CA ARG A 409 12.36 42.11 -75.37
C ARG A 409 11.47 41.80 -74.18
N TRP A 410 11.28 40.51 -73.95
CA TRP A 410 10.57 39.98 -72.78
C TRP A 410 11.54 39.88 -71.60
N GLY A 411 11.02 40.12 -70.40
CA GLY A 411 11.77 40.09 -69.16
C GLY A 411 10.93 39.65 -67.96
N PHE A 412 11.54 39.76 -66.77
CA PHE A 412 10.88 39.49 -65.49
C PHE A 412 10.18 40.74 -64.95
N ALA A 413 8.93 40.61 -64.46
CA ALA A 413 8.19 41.72 -63.88
C ALA A 413 8.76 42.26 -62.56
N CYS A 414 9.48 41.45 -61.78
CA CYS A 414 10.08 41.91 -60.52
C CYS A 414 11.15 42.99 -60.74
N CYS A 415 11.94 42.84 -61.80
CA CYS A 415 13.28 43.39 -61.88
C CYS A 415 13.56 44.02 -63.25
N HIS A 416 12.64 43.85 -64.20
CA HIS A 416 12.67 44.39 -65.56
C HIS A 416 13.92 43.97 -66.37
N GLN A 417 14.65 42.97 -65.89
CA GLN A 417 15.79 42.38 -66.58
C GLN A 417 15.28 41.55 -67.76
N CYS A 418 15.88 41.78 -68.92
CA CYS A 418 15.55 41.11 -70.19
C CYS A 418 16.50 39.94 -70.49
N MET A 419 17.16 39.36 -69.49
CA MET A 419 17.98 38.15 -69.63
C MET A 419 17.41 37.00 -68.79
N LYS A 420 17.19 35.83 -69.40
CA LYS A 420 16.41 34.74 -68.77
C LYS A 420 17.08 34.08 -67.56
N ASN A 421 18.41 34.07 -67.52
CA ASN A 421 19.18 33.38 -66.49
C ASN A 421 19.94 34.34 -65.57
N SER A 422 19.62 35.63 -65.57
CA SER A 422 20.22 36.56 -64.61
C SER A 422 19.58 36.36 -63.23
N TYR A 423 20.36 36.58 -62.17
CA TYR A 423 19.81 36.61 -60.82
C TYR A 423 19.04 37.91 -60.59
N CYS A 424 17.93 37.79 -59.86
CA CYS A 424 17.12 38.93 -59.43
C CYS A 424 17.97 39.92 -58.62
N ILE A 425 18.16 41.12 -59.17
CA ILE A 425 18.70 42.26 -58.42
C ILE A 425 17.48 43.02 -57.88
N ALA A 426 17.40 43.17 -56.56
CA ALA A 426 16.28 43.85 -55.92
C ALA A 426 16.26 45.34 -56.31
N ILE A 427 15.49 45.68 -57.34
CA ILE A 427 15.16 47.07 -57.64
C ILE A 427 14.06 47.46 -56.65
N LYS A 428 14.43 48.24 -55.62
CA LYS A 428 13.43 48.96 -54.82
C LYS A 428 12.66 49.85 -55.79
N ARG A 429 11.41 49.50 -56.08
CA ARG A 429 10.49 50.41 -56.77
C ARG A 429 10.35 51.66 -55.90
N SER A 430 10.94 52.77 -56.34
CA SER A 430 10.58 54.10 -55.86
C SER A 430 9.32 54.52 -56.63
N ASP A 431 8.24 54.74 -55.91
CA ASP A 431 7.00 55.30 -56.46
C ASP A 431 7.22 56.74 -56.93
N ALA A 432 7.85 56.91 -58.10
CA ALA A 432 7.85 58.15 -58.87
C ALA A 432 8.33 57.81 -60.30
N GLY A 433 7.45 57.98 -61.27
CA GLY A 433 7.81 57.82 -62.68
C GLY A 433 8.76 58.93 -63.13
N ASP A 434 9.93 58.56 -63.63
CA ASP A 434 10.45 59.13 -64.89
C ASP A 434 11.60 58.28 -65.44
N SER A 435 11.74 58.35 -66.75
CA SER A 435 12.74 57.71 -67.59
C SER A 435 14.18 58.08 -67.24
N ARG A 436 15.06 57.07 -67.07
CA ARG A 436 16.49 57.20 -67.43
C ARG A 436 17.21 55.85 -67.46
N SER A 437 17.83 55.59 -68.60
CA SER A 437 18.71 54.48 -68.91
C SER A 437 19.95 54.46 -68.00
N VAL A 438 20.29 53.29 -67.46
CA VAL A 438 21.61 53.03 -66.86
C VAL A 438 22.20 51.79 -67.52
N GLN A 439 23.14 52.03 -68.43
CA GLN A 439 24.14 51.05 -68.86
C GLN A 439 25.22 50.94 -67.76
N CYS A 440 25.83 49.76 -67.58
CA CYS A 440 27.28 49.64 -67.41
C CYS A 440 27.79 48.19 -67.44
N TYR A 441 29.02 48.09 -67.95
CA TYR A 441 29.90 46.96 -68.26
C TYR A 441 30.57 46.31 -67.01
N PRO A 442 31.37 45.22 -67.15
CA PRO A 442 31.69 44.27 -66.08
C PRO A 442 33.06 44.45 -65.38
N ASP A 443 33.23 43.61 -64.36
CA ASP A 443 34.43 43.16 -63.63
C ASP A 443 35.06 44.07 -62.55
N ALA A 444 35.08 43.57 -61.30
CA ALA A 444 36.31 43.16 -60.60
C ALA A 444 36.10 42.82 -59.10
N ALA A 445 36.79 41.74 -58.70
CA ALA A 445 37.52 41.52 -57.44
C ALA A 445 36.80 41.19 -56.11
N ALA A 446 37.28 40.07 -55.57
CA ALA A 446 37.10 39.41 -54.28
C ALA A 446 37.32 40.25 -53.01
N SER A 447 36.72 39.81 -51.89
CA SER A 447 37.49 39.46 -50.67
C SER A 447 36.63 38.73 -49.62
N VAL A 448 37.33 37.92 -48.82
CA VAL A 448 36.90 36.91 -47.85
C VAL A 448 36.80 37.51 -46.45
N VAL A 449 35.84 37.06 -45.61
CA VAL A 449 35.98 37.03 -44.14
C VAL A 449 35.34 35.76 -43.57
N VAL A 450 36.14 35.02 -42.81
CA VAL A 450 35.81 33.85 -41.96
C VAL A 450 35.41 34.34 -40.57
N VAL A 451 34.56 33.61 -39.82
CA VAL A 451 34.73 33.27 -38.37
C VAL A 451 33.44 32.68 -37.74
N VAL A 452 33.57 31.39 -37.37
CA VAL A 452 33.21 30.76 -36.07
C VAL A 452 31.75 30.36 -35.71
N LEU A 453 31.61 29.06 -35.41
CA LEU A 453 30.54 28.37 -34.67
C LEU A 453 30.53 28.76 -33.17
N PRO A 454 29.41 28.57 -32.43
CA PRO A 454 29.42 27.46 -31.48
C PRO A 454 28.05 26.79 -31.15
N SER A 455 28.15 25.46 -30.90
CA SER A 455 27.52 24.56 -29.90
C SER A 455 26.05 24.68 -29.39
N ARG A 456 25.34 23.54 -29.55
CA ARG A 456 24.53 22.70 -28.62
C ARG A 456 23.69 23.32 -27.47
N ILE A 457 22.44 22.82 -27.33
CA ILE A 457 21.69 22.30 -26.13
C ILE A 457 20.32 21.77 -26.66
N VAL A 458 20.04 20.46 -26.69
CA VAL A 458 19.24 19.58 -25.78
C VAL A 458 17.84 20.11 -25.41
N ASP A 459 16.79 19.34 -25.72
CA ASP A 459 15.64 19.03 -24.84
C ASP A 459 14.73 17.93 -25.45
N GLU A 460 14.47 16.87 -24.67
CA GLU A 460 13.38 15.88 -24.88
C GLU A 460 12.05 16.43 -24.32
N PRO A 461 10.89 15.84 -24.65
CA PRO A 461 10.22 15.01 -23.62
C PRO A 461 9.34 13.81 -24.08
N TRP A 462 9.42 12.72 -23.30
CA TRP A 462 8.35 11.86 -22.70
C TRP A 462 7.17 11.29 -23.52
N GLN A 463 6.95 9.95 -23.49
CA GLN A 463 5.85 9.22 -22.79
C GLN A 463 5.59 7.76 -23.29
N LEU A 464 5.26 6.88 -22.34
CA LEU A 464 4.89 5.44 -22.41
C LEU A 464 3.58 5.18 -23.18
N PRO A 465 3.26 3.92 -23.59
CA PRO A 465 2.43 2.97 -22.79
C PRO A 465 2.90 1.49 -22.97
N GLY A 466 2.48 0.45 -22.24
CA GLY A 466 1.18 0.10 -21.66
C GLY A 466 0.59 -1.13 -22.40
N ILE A 467 0.71 -2.28 -21.74
CA ILE A 467 -0.13 -3.50 -21.70
C ILE A 467 -1.22 -3.66 -22.78
N TRP A 468 -1.22 -4.80 -23.50
CA TRP A 468 -2.38 -5.33 -24.22
C TRP A 468 -2.74 -6.76 -23.79
N PHE A 469 -4.03 -6.93 -23.52
CA PHE A 469 -4.78 -8.17 -23.32
C PHE A 469 -4.74 -9.07 -24.57
N TYR A 470 -4.75 -10.40 -24.39
CA TYR A 470 -5.20 -11.34 -25.43
C TYR A 470 -6.30 -12.25 -24.89
N VAL A 471 -7.39 -12.29 -25.65
CA VAL A 471 -8.66 -13.00 -25.45
C VAL A 471 -8.88 -13.84 -26.72
N LEU A 472 -9.06 -15.17 -26.53
CA LEU A 472 -9.78 -16.14 -27.39
C LEU A 472 -9.28 -16.32 -28.85
N CYS A 473 -9.48 -17.42 -29.60
CA CYS A 473 -10.32 -18.60 -29.48
C CYS A 473 -9.71 -19.73 -30.34
N CYS A 474 -9.96 -20.97 -29.94
CA CYS A 474 -9.78 -22.19 -30.73
C CYS A 474 -10.49 -22.13 -32.09
N PHE A 475 -9.88 -22.73 -33.12
CA PHE A 475 -10.60 -23.48 -34.15
C PHE A 475 -9.78 -24.69 -34.58
N GLY A 476 -10.38 -25.88 -34.42
CA GLY A 476 -9.87 -27.14 -34.93
C GLY A 476 -10.63 -27.59 -36.18
N ARG A 477 -10.07 -28.64 -36.81
CA ARG A 477 -10.41 -29.29 -38.09
C ARG A 477 -9.89 -28.51 -39.31
N LEU A 478 -9.12 -29.10 -40.22
CA LEU A 478 -8.96 -30.51 -40.63
C LEU A 478 -7.50 -30.82 -40.93
#